data_AF-A0A8S1J6C4-F1
#
_entry.id   AF-A0A8S1J6C4-F1
#
_cell.length_a   1.000
_cell.length_b   1.000
_cell.length_c   1.000
_cell.angle_alpha   90.00
_cell.angle_beta   90.00
_cell.angle_gamma   90.00
#
_symmetry.space_group_name_H-M   'P 1'
#
loop_
_entity.id
_entity.type
_entity.pdbx_description
1 polymer ?
#
loop_
_entity_poly.entity_id
_entity_poly.type
_entity_poly.pdbx_seq_one_letter_code
_entity_poly.pdbx_strand_id
1 'polypeptide(L)'
;MPWCNTQLSEFTSLSFDLVLPLSYHLGCASLCLQVRPVLAKVKDTLLVCAGCLLLSTGALVAGLQGAQDVTREGPVVRTPKQVTLNGIIYSDRVRDLYELSLDSEAAQAEADAQGGVPGYCGDRYFRASAGGHFCEKFDQ
;
A
#
# COMPACT_ATOMS: atom_id res chain seq x y z
N MET A 1 2.48 -45.67 0.12
CA MET A 1 2.44 -44.90 1.38
C MET A 1 3.88 -44.70 1.89
N PRO A 2 4.51 -43.51 1.76
CA PRO A 2 5.73 -43.25 2.55
C PRO A 2 5.89 -41.83 3.14
N TRP A 3 4.87 -40.96 3.14
CA TRP A 3 5.08 -39.53 3.49
C TRP A 3 5.13 -39.18 4.99
N CYS A 4 4.97 -40.14 5.90
CA CYS A 4 4.84 -39.83 7.34
C CYS A 4 6.11 -40.05 8.17
N ASN A 5 7.20 -40.57 7.58
CA ASN A 5 8.42 -40.90 8.33
C ASN A 5 9.50 -39.81 8.31
N THR A 6 9.40 -38.80 7.44
CA THR A 6 10.55 -37.93 7.13
C THR A 6 10.63 -36.65 7.97
N GLN A 7 9.69 -36.37 8.87
CA GLN A 7 9.64 -35.12 9.64
C GLN A 7 9.86 -35.30 11.16
N LEU A 8 10.10 -36.53 11.63
CA LEU A 8 10.23 -36.82 13.07
C LEU A 8 11.66 -37.19 13.51
N SER A 9 12.62 -37.27 12.60
CA SER A 9 13.99 -37.68 12.94
C SER A 9 14.87 -36.57 13.54
N GLU A 10 14.40 -35.33 13.64
CA GLU A 10 15.18 -34.23 14.27
C GLU A 10 14.83 -33.98 15.75
N PHE A 11 13.79 -34.61 16.31
CA PHE A 11 13.36 -34.33 17.69
C PHE A 11 13.72 -35.41 18.71
N THR A 12 14.21 -36.57 18.29
CA THR A 12 14.56 -37.69 19.19
C THR A 12 16.05 -37.69 19.52
N SER A 13 16.52 -36.60 20.13
CA SER A 13 17.82 -36.51 20.78
C SER A 13 17.63 -36.04 22.21
N LEU A 14 16.83 -36.76 22.99
CA LEU A 14 16.96 -36.81 24.45
C LEU A 14 15.96 -37.84 24.99
N SER A 15 16.53 -38.95 25.44
CA SER A 15 16.05 -39.76 26.56
C SER A 15 14.61 -40.27 26.46
N PHE A 16 14.44 -41.54 26.11
CA PHE A 16 13.63 -42.49 26.91
C PHE A 16 13.66 -43.85 26.22
N ASP A 17 14.63 -44.65 26.64
CA ASP A 17 14.78 -46.05 26.27
C ASP A 17 13.60 -46.89 26.81
N LEU A 18 13.07 -47.73 25.91
CA LEU A 18 12.68 -49.13 26.13
C LEU A 18 11.33 -49.58 26.72
N VAL A 19 10.26 -48.76 26.84
CA VAL A 19 8.97 -49.28 27.39
C VAL A 19 7.75 -49.21 26.48
N LEU A 20 7.81 -48.63 25.29
CA LEU A 20 6.59 -48.38 24.52
C LEU A 20 6.84 -48.56 23.01
N PRO A 21 6.53 -49.69 22.37
CA PRO A 21 6.40 -49.68 20.91
C PRO A 21 4.94 -49.90 20.46
N LEU A 22 4.05 -50.36 21.33
CA LEU A 22 2.64 -50.60 20.98
C LEU A 22 1.73 -49.38 21.22
N SER A 23 1.99 -48.55 22.24
CA SER A 23 1.11 -47.41 22.54
C SER A 23 1.32 -46.21 21.60
N TYR A 24 2.52 -46.04 21.06
CA TYR A 24 2.84 -44.94 20.14
C TYR A 24 2.27 -45.15 18.74
N HIS A 25 2.15 -46.40 18.29
CA HIS A 25 1.58 -46.69 16.97
C HIS A 25 0.08 -46.37 16.89
N LEU A 26 -0.68 -46.60 17.96
CA LEU A 26 -2.10 -46.21 18.05
C LEU A 26 -2.28 -44.70 18.32
N GLY A 27 -1.43 -44.11 19.17
CA GLY A 27 -1.47 -42.68 19.47
C GLY A 27 -1.16 -41.81 18.25
N CYS A 28 -0.16 -42.18 17.46
CA CYS A 28 0.24 -41.43 16.26
C CYS A 28 -0.80 -41.52 15.13
N ALA A 29 -1.49 -42.67 14.99
CA ALA A 29 -2.58 -42.81 14.02
C ALA A 29 -3.79 -41.92 14.37
N SER A 30 -4.14 -41.82 15.66
CA SER A 30 -5.22 -40.94 16.12
C SER A 30 -4.86 -39.46 15.95
N LEU A 31 -3.61 -39.10 16.25
CA LEU A 31 -3.10 -37.74 16.03
C LEU A 31 -3.09 -37.39 14.53
N CYS A 32 -2.57 -38.27 13.67
CA CYS A 32 -2.57 -38.07 12.21
C CYS A 32 -3.97 -37.87 11.62
N LEU A 33 -4.99 -38.54 12.16
CA LEU A 33 -6.38 -38.37 11.73
C LEU A 33 -6.98 -37.02 12.16
N GLN A 34 -6.55 -36.48 13.29
CA GLN A 34 -7.06 -35.20 13.82
C GLN A 34 -6.39 -33.96 13.20
N VAL A 35 -5.10 -34.00 12.83
CA VAL A 35 -4.42 -32.79 12.30
C VAL A 35 -4.69 -32.54 10.82
N ARG A 36 -4.98 -33.61 10.06
CA ARG A 36 -5.30 -33.54 8.62
C ARG A 36 -6.44 -32.58 8.23
N PRO A 37 -7.60 -32.57 8.92
CA PRO A 37 -8.68 -31.64 8.58
C PRO A 37 -8.32 -30.18 8.87
N VAL A 38 -7.44 -29.91 9.83
CA VAL A 38 -6.99 -28.55 10.15
C VAL A 38 -6.09 -28.01 9.05
N LEU A 39 -5.14 -28.81 8.57
CA LEU A 39 -4.26 -28.45 7.45
C LEU A 39 -5.00 -28.28 6.12
N ALA A 40 -6.08 -29.04 5.90
CA ALA A 40 -6.94 -28.87 4.72
C ALA A 40 -7.64 -27.51 4.74
N LYS A 41 -8.23 -27.12 5.87
CA LYS A 41 -8.92 -25.82 6.00
C LYS A 41 -7.99 -24.63 5.82
N VAL A 42 -6.76 -24.69 6.35
CA VAL A 42 -5.78 -23.62 6.17
C VAL A 42 -5.41 -23.47 4.68
N LYS A 43 -5.21 -24.57 3.96
CA LYS A 43 -4.96 -24.53 2.51
C LYS A 43 -6.13 -23.93 1.73
N ASP A 44 -7.35 -24.32 2.05
CA ASP A 44 -8.54 -23.80 1.38
C ASP A 44 -8.70 -22.30 1.61
N THR A 45 -8.49 -21.82 2.85
CA THR A 45 -8.52 -20.37 3.12
C THR A 45 -7.42 -19.62 2.39
N LEU A 46 -6.22 -20.19 2.27
CA LEU A 46 -5.11 -19.55 1.55
C LEU A 46 -5.41 -19.42 0.05
N LEU A 47 -5.99 -20.46 -0.55
CA LEU A 47 -6.37 -20.47 -1.96
C LEU A 47 -7.52 -19.51 -2.25
N VAL A 48 -8.53 -19.45 -1.36
CA VAL A 48 -9.64 -18.51 -1.49
C VAL A 48 -9.15 -17.07 -1.35
N CYS A 49 -8.32 -16.76 -0.35
CA CYS A 49 -7.74 -15.43 -0.18
C CYS A 49 -6.88 -15.02 -1.37
N ALA A 50 -6.05 -15.93 -1.90
CA ALA A 50 -5.25 -15.66 -3.09
C ALA A 50 -6.13 -15.40 -4.32
N GLY A 51 -7.22 -16.16 -4.50
CA GLY A 51 -8.19 -15.95 -5.56
C GLY A 51 -8.89 -14.58 -5.46
N CYS A 52 -9.36 -14.21 -4.27
CA CYS A 52 -9.95 -12.89 -4.03
C CYS A 52 -8.97 -11.75 -4.31
N LEU A 53 -7.70 -11.89 -3.91
CA LEU A 53 -6.68 -10.89 -4.14
C LEU A 53 -6.44 -10.67 -5.64
N LEU A 54 -6.31 -11.77 -6.41
CA LEU A 54 -6.11 -11.71 -7.86
C LEU A 54 -7.31 -11.10 -8.59
N LEU A 55 -8.54 -11.46 -8.19
CA LEU A 55 -9.76 -10.87 -8.76
C LEU A 55 -9.87 -9.37 -8.46
N SER A 56 -9.59 -8.96 -7.22
CA SER A 56 -9.60 -7.55 -6.84
C SER A 56 -8.53 -6.73 -7.59
N THR A 57 -7.35 -7.31 -7.79
CA THR A 57 -6.26 -6.69 -8.55
C THR A 57 -6.63 -6.60 -10.04
N GLY A 58 -7.19 -7.65 -10.62
CA GLY A 58 -7.67 -7.66 -12.00
C GLY A 58 -8.76 -6.61 -12.25
N ALA A 59 -9.72 -6.48 -11.33
CA ALA A 59 -10.76 -5.45 -11.40
C ALA A 59 -10.18 -4.03 -11.32
N LEU A 60 -9.19 -3.81 -10.45
CA LEU A 60 -8.51 -2.52 -10.33
C LEU A 60 -7.74 -2.16 -11.61
N VAL A 61 -6.99 -3.12 -12.19
CA VAL A 61 -6.24 -2.90 -13.43
C VAL A 61 -7.17 -2.63 -14.61
N ALA A 62 -8.26 -3.39 -14.74
CA ALA A 62 -9.27 -3.16 -15.78
C ALA A 62 -9.94 -1.79 -15.62
N GLY A 63 -10.27 -1.40 -14.40
CA GLY A 63 -10.80 -0.07 -14.09
C GLY A 63 -9.82 1.06 -14.41
N LEU A 64 -8.53 0.87 -14.12
CA LEU A 64 -7.48 1.84 -14.46
C LEU A 64 -7.26 1.96 -15.97
N GLN A 65 -7.33 0.87 -16.72
CA GLN A 65 -7.24 0.91 -18.18
C GLN A 65 -8.43 1.65 -18.80
N GLY A 66 -9.66 1.41 -18.32
CA GLY A 66 -10.84 2.16 -18.75
C GLY A 66 -10.84 3.63 -18.30
N ALA A 67 -10.13 3.97 -17.22
CA ALA A 67 -10.02 5.33 -16.71
C ALA A 67 -9.00 6.20 -17.47
N GLN A 68 -8.08 5.62 -18.23
CA GLN A 68 -7.06 6.38 -18.99
C GLN A 68 -7.71 7.25 -20.08
N ASP A 69 -8.86 6.82 -20.64
CA ASP A 69 -9.60 7.57 -21.66
C ASP A 69 -10.48 8.69 -21.08
N VAL A 70 -10.75 8.71 -19.77
CA VAL A 70 -11.54 9.77 -19.09
C VAL A 70 -10.68 10.81 -18.36
N THR A 71 -9.36 10.63 -18.26
CA THR A 71 -8.47 11.56 -17.56
C THR A 71 -7.99 12.77 -18.36
N ARG A 72 -8.53 13.02 -19.57
CA ARG A 72 -8.20 14.27 -20.30
C ARG A 72 -8.82 15.51 -19.65
N GLU A 73 -9.74 15.34 -18.70
CA GLU A 73 -10.37 16.42 -17.92
C GLU A 73 -10.19 16.24 -16.40
N GLY A 74 -9.10 15.61 -15.98
CA GLY A 74 -8.68 15.64 -14.57
C GLY A 74 -8.12 17.02 -14.19
N PRO A 75 -8.21 17.43 -12.91
CA PRO A 75 -7.67 18.70 -12.44
C PRO A 75 -6.21 18.78 -12.88
N VAL A 76 -5.82 19.88 -13.53
CA VAL A 76 -4.47 20.14 -14.02
C VAL A 76 -3.48 19.76 -12.93
N VAL A 77 -2.81 18.61 -13.10
CA VAL A 77 -1.80 18.13 -12.15
C VAL A 77 -0.59 19.04 -12.35
N ARG A 78 -0.56 20.14 -11.61
CA ARG A 78 0.54 21.11 -11.64
C ARG A 78 1.73 20.44 -10.97
N THR A 79 2.76 20.15 -11.76
CA THR A 79 3.98 19.55 -11.23
C THR A 79 4.83 20.64 -10.57
N PRO A 80 5.14 20.50 -9.28
CA PRO A 80 6.02 21.45 -8.61
C PRO A 80 7.42 21.38 -9.21
N LYS A 81 8.05 22.54 -9.41
CA LYS A 81 9.43 22.64 -9.91
C LYS A 81 10.43 22.40 -8.79
N GLN A 82 10.13 22.89 -7.59
CA GLN A 82 10.98 22.75 -6.43
C GLN A 82 10.14 22.51 -5.17
N VAL A 83 10.54 21.53 -4.37
CA VAL A 83 9.98 21.28 -3.04
C VAL A 83 11.04 21.65 -2.02
N THR A 84 10.74 22.64 -1.19
CA THR A 84 11.62 23.11 -0.10
C THR A 84 11.02 22.77 1.25
N LEU A 85 11.81 22.90 2.32
CA LEU A 85 11.31 22.76 3.69
C LEU A 85 10.25 23.81 4.05
N ASN A 86 10.32 24.99 3.40
CA ASN A 86 9.40 26.09 3.66
C ASN A 86 8.10 25.97 2.84
N GLY A 87 8.10 25.14 1.79
CA GLY A 87 6.93 24.85 0.95
C GLY A 87 7.29 24.58 -0.51
N ILE A 88 6.31 24.73 -1.40
CA ILE A 88 6.39 24.29 -2.80
C ILE A 88 6.47 25.50 -3.73
N ILE A 89 7.31 25.42 -4.76
CA ILE A 89 7.47 26.43 -5.81
C ILE A 89 7.22 25.81 -7.18
N TYR A 90 6.45 26.52 -8.00
CA TYR A 90 5.95 26.10 -9.30
C TYR A 90 6.55 26.92 -10.46
N SER A 91 7.03 28.15 -10.23
CA SER A 91 7.73 28.94 -11.24
C SER A 91 9.23 28.67 -11.24
N ASP A 92 9.85 28.83 -12.41
CA ASP A 92 11.31 28.72 -12.56
C ASP A 92 12.06 30.02 -12.17
N ARG A 93 11.32 31.10 -11.88
CA ARG A 93 11.89 32.40 -11.49
C ARG A 93 12.20 32.50 -10.00
N VAL A 94 11.47 31.77 -9.18
CA VAL A 94 11.52 31.90 -7.71
C VAL A 94 12.32 30.75 -7.14
N ARG A 95 13.25 31.04 -6.23
CA ARG A 95 14.06 30.00 -5.58
C ARG A 95 13.64 29.71 -4.14
N ASP A 96 13.04 30.68 -3.48
CA ASP A 96 12.59 30.56 -2.09
C ASP A 96 11.28 31.33 -1.87
N LEU A 97 10.45 30.85 -0.94
CA LEU A 97 9.18 31.50 -0.60
C LEU A 97 9.37 32.86 0.05
N TYR A 98 10.53 33.10 0.69
CA TYR A 98 10.87 34.42 1.22
C TYR A 98 10.98 35.47 0.11
N GLU A 99 11.43 35.09 -1.08
CA GLU A 99 11.56 35.97 -2.25
C GLU A 99 10.17 36.45 -2.73
N LEU A 100 9.15 35.59 -2.65
CA LEU A 100 7.76 35.96 -2.97
C LEU A 100 7.19 37.05 -2.05
N SER A 101 7.70 37.16 -0.82
CA SER A 101 7.26 38.20 0.11
C SER A 101 7.86 39.57 -0.19
N LEU A 102 8.97 39.60 -0.93
CA LEU A 102 9.75 40.81 -1.23
C LEU A 102 9.55 41.29 -2.67
N ASP A 103 9.22 40.39 -3.61
CA ASP A 103 9.09 40.67 -5.03
C ASP A 103 7.68 40.33 -5.55
N SER A 104 6.92 41.37 -5.88
CA SER A 104 5.56 41.25 -6.43
C SER A 104 5.51 40.72 -7.86
N GLU A 105 6.55 40.94 -8.68
CA GLU A 105 6.60 40.39 -10.04
C GLU A 105 6.87 38.88 -9.99
N ALA A 106 7.75 38.46 -9.07
CA ALA A 106 8.00 37.05 -8.80
C ALA A 106 6.77 36.35 -8.21
N ALA A 107 6.05 37.02 -7.30
CA ALA A 107 4.78 36.54 -6.76
C ALA A 107 3.70 36.39 -7.82
N GLN A 108 3.62 37.32 -8.77
CA GLN A 108 2.67 37.22 -9.89
C GLN A 108 3.03 36.06 -10.81
N ALA A 109 4.30 35.90 -11.18
CA ALA A 109 4.76 34.79 -12.01
C ALA A 109 4.49 33.41 -11.38
N GLU A 110 4.63 33.33 -10.06
CA GLU A 110 4.30 32.14 -9.27
C GLU A 110 2.78 31.89 -9.25
N ALA A 111 1.96 32.92 -9.05
CA ALA A 111 0.51 32.81 -9.11
C ALA A 111 0.02 32.39 -10.51
N ASP A 112 0.65 32.91 -11.57
CA ASP A 112 0.36 32.55 -12.96
C ASP A 112 0.74 31.08 -13.23
N ALA A 113 1.91 30.63 -12.75
CA ALA A 113 2.32 29.23 -12.80
C ALA A 113 1.36 28.31 -12.04
N GLN A 114 0.78 28.81 -10.95
CA GLN A 114 -0.24 28.11 -10.16
C GLN A 114 -1.68 28.33 -10.69
N GLY A 115 -1.86 29.08 -11.77
CA GLY A 115 -3.17 29.35 -12.37
C GLY A 115 -4.16 30.05 -11.44
N GLY A 116 -3.66 30.99 -10.61
CA GLY A 116 -4.47 31.77 -9.67
C GLY A 116 -4.90 31.03 -8.40
N VAL A 117 -4.47 29.78 -8.23
CA VAL A 117 -4.72 28.96 -7.03
C VAL A 117 -3.48 29.02 -6.12
N PRO A 118 -3.59 29.29 -4.82
CA PRO A 118 -2.44 29.23 -3.93
C PRO A 118 -1.92 27.79 -3.81
N GLY A 119 -0.60 27.63 -3.78
CA GLY A 119 0.06 26.33 -3.92
C GLY A 119 -0.38 25.27 -2.90
N TYR A 120 -0.72 25.68 -1.67
CA TYR A 120 -1.23 24.77 -0.65
C TYR A 120 -2.63 24.22 -0.97
N CYS A 121 -3.43 24.90 -1.79
CA CYS A 121 -4.73 24.39 -2.25
C CYS A 121 -4.59 23.45 -3.46
N GLY A 122 -3.50 23.55 -4.21
CA GLY A 122 -3.25 22.74 -5.41
C GLY A 122 -2.86 21.29 -5.14
N ASP A 123 -2.29 20.99 -3.96
CA ASP A 123 -1.86 19.65 -3.58
C ASP A 123 -2.65 19.10 -2.38
N ARG A 124 -3.09 17.83 -2.46
CA ARG A 124 -3.93 17.20 -1.42
C ARG A 124 -3.22 17.08 -0.07
N TYR A 125 -1.91 16.79 -0.07
CA TYR A 125 -1.11 16.64 1.14
C TYR A 125 -0.95 17.99 1.85
N PHE A 126 -0.57 19.03 1.11
CA PHE A 126 -0.38 20.36 1.68
C PHE A 126 -1.69 21.02 2.08
N ARG A 127 -2.78 20.71 1.37
CA ARG A 127 -4.12 21.14 1.77
C ARG A 127 -4.54 20.52 3.09
N ALA A 128 -4.30 19.23 3.29
CA ALA A 128 -4.62 18.54 4.53
C ALA A 128 -3.78 19.04 5.71
N SER A 129 -2.48 19.31 5.50
CA SER A 129 -1.59 19.81 6.57
C SER A 129 -1.91 21.24 7.00
N ALA A 130 -2.37 22.09 6.07
CA ALA A 130 -2.81 23.46 6.36
C ALA A 130 -4.27 23.56 6.89
N GLY A 131 -4.95 22.43 7.10
CA GLY A 131 -6.34 22.40 7.57
C GLY A 131 -7.39 22.72 6.51
N GLY A 132 -7.00 22.85 5.23
CA GLY A 132 -7.91 23.06 4.10
C GLY A 132 -8.71 24.35 4.11
N HIS A 133 -8.44 25.26 5.04
CA HIS A 133 -9.15 26.53 5.15
C HIS A 133 -8.91 27.39 3.90
N PHE A 134 -9.97 28.05 3.41
CA PHE A 134 -9.94 28.97 2.26
C PHE A 134 -9.63 28.36 0.87
N CYS A 135 -9.56 27.03 0.76
CA CYS A 135 -9.39 26.33 -0.52
C CYS A 135 -10.70 26.04 -1.28
N GLU A 136 -11.86 26.17 -0.62
CA GLU A 136 -13.18 25.85 -1.20
C GLU A 136 -13.46 26.61 -2.50
N LYS A 137 -12.97 27.85 -2.63
CA LYS A 137 -13.10 28.66 -3.85
C LYS A 137 -12.26 28.17 -5.03
N PHE A 138 -11.32 27.26 -4.79
CA PHE A 138 -10.37 26.73 -5.78
C PHE A 138 -10.59 25.25 -6.09
N ASP A 139 -11.61 24.63 -5.48
CA ASP A 139 -11.99 23.22 -5.68
C ASP A 139 -12.87 22.99 -6.93
N GLN A 140 -12.86 23.91 -7.90
CA GLN A 140 -13.62 23.80 -9.16
C GLN A 140 -12.94 22.90 -10.19
#